data_AF-A0A9W6SWW9-F1
#
_entry.id   AF-A0A9W6SWW9-F1
#
_cell.length_a   1.000
_cell.length_b   1.000
_cell.length_c   1.000
_cell.angle_alpha   90.00
_cell.angle_beta   90.00
_cell.angle_gamma   90.00
#
_symmetry.space_group_name_H-M   'P 1'
#
loop_
_entity.id
_entity.type
_entity.pdbx_description
1 polymer ?
#
loop_
_entity_poly.entity_id
_entity_poly.type
_entity_poly.pdbx_seq_one_letter_code
_entity_poly.pdbx_strand_id
1 'polypeptide(L)'
;MGVKDLRFKPAYNPYTEPSMEIFAWHKGLAKWVEIGNSGMFRPEMLESMGLPKDLRCLGWGLSLERPTMIKYGVSNIRELLGHKVSLDFVETNPAARLDEEIFV
;
A
#
# COMPACT_ATOMS: atom_id res chain seq x y z
N MET A 1 -9.95 -4.58 3.92
CA MET A 1 -9.42 -4.46 2.54
C MET A 1 -9.88 -5.59 1.61
N GLY A 2 -10.28 -6.77 2.11
CA GLY A 2 -10.78 -7.84 1.22
C GLY A 2 -9.71 -8.45 0.30
N VAL A 3 -8.42 -8.16 0.55
CA VAL A 3 -7.31 -8.73 -0.22
C VAL A 3 -7.17 -10.20 0.14
N LYS A 4 -7.27 -11.06 -0.87
CA LYS A 4 -7.05 -12.51 -0.78
C LYS A 4 -5.84 -12.86 -1.65
N ASP A 5 -5.25 -14.03 -1.41
CA ASP A 5 -4.08 -14.52 -2.14
C ASP A 5 -2.88 -13.58 -2.04
N LEU A 6 -2.16 -13.64 -0.92
CA LEU A 6 -0.96 -12.84 -0.68
C LEU A 6 0.31 -13.61 -1.05
N ARG A 7 1.29 -12.88 -1.60
CA ARG A 7 2.66 -13.36 -1.79
C ARG A 7 3.65 -12.35 -1.23
N PHE A 8 4.73 -12.86 -0.67
CA PHE A 8 5.83 -12.06 -0.15
C PHE A 8 7.06 -12.29 -1.00
N LYS A 9 7.74 -11.21 -1.35
CA LYS A 9 8.99 -11.24 -2.11
C LYS A 9 10.08 -10.53 -1.29
N PRO A 10 11.25 -11.17 -1.05
CA PRO A 10 12.36 -10.47 -0.41
C PRO A 10 12.71 -9.20 -1.17
N ALA A 11 12.92 -8.12 -0.42
CA ALA A 11 13.27 -6.82 -0.94
C ALA A 11 14.44 -6.23 -0.17
N TYR A 12 14.93 -5.07 -0.60
CA TYR A 12 15.95 -4.32 0.12
C TYR A 12 15.39 -2.94 0.45
N ASN A 13 15.36 -2.59 1.74
CA ASN A 13 15.19 -1.22 2.19
C ASN A 13 16.39 -0.85 3.08
N PRO A 14 16.98 0.35 2.94
CA PRO A 14 18.17 0.73 3.71
C PRO A 14 18.00 0.69 5.24
N TYR A 15 16.76 0.85 5.72
CA TYR A 15 16.44 0.98 7.14
C TYR A 15 15.74 -0.26 7.73
N THR A 16 15.52 -1.32 6.95
CA THR A 16 14.94 -2.59 7.45
C THR A 16 15.77 -3.82 7.07
N GLU A 17 15.83 -4.81 7.96
CA GLU A 17 16.42 -6.13 7.73
C GLU A 17 15.78 -7.15 8.69
N PRO A 18 15.05 -8.17 8.20
CA PRO A 18 14.71 -8.44 6.80
C PRO A 18 13.67 -7.46 6.23
N SER A 19 13.61 -7.35 4.90
CA SER A 19 12.64 -6.54 4.15
C SER A 19 11.86 -7.39 3.15
N MET A 20 10.58 -7.07 2.93
CA MET A 20 9.71 -7.80 2.01
C MET A 20 8.70 -6.88 1.31
N GLU A 21 8.44 -7.15 0.03
CA GLU A 21 7.31 -6.61 -0.72
C GLU A 21 6.10 -7.53 -0.58
N ILE A 22 4.92 -6.93 -0.49
CA ILE A 22 3.64 -7.62 -0.37
C ILE A 22 2.90 -7.51 -1.71
N PHE A 23 2.54 -8.65 -2.28
CA PHE A 23 1.78 -8.78 -3.51
C PHE A 23 0.42 -9.41 -3.25
N ALA A 24 -0.59 -9.00 -4.02
CA ALA A 24 -1.92 -9.59 -4.05
C ALA A 24 -2.30 -10.01 -5.47
N TRP A 25 -3.09 -11.07 -5.60
CA TRP A 25 -3.67 -11.44 -6.89
C TRP A 25 -4.82 -10.51 -7.25
N HIS A 26 -4.72 -9.81 -8.38
CA HIS A 26 -5.80 -8.99 -8.90
C HIS A 26 -6.57 -9.78 -9.96
N LYS A 27 -7.84 -10.13 -9.66
CA LYS A 27 -8.69 -10.92 -10.56
C LYS A 27 -8.96 -10.22 -11.89
N GLY A 28 -9.38 -8.95 -11.86
CA GLY A 28 -9.65 -8.17 -13.09
C GLY A 28 -8.45 -8.00 -14.04
N LEU A 29 -7.21 -8.01 -13.53
CA LEU A 29 -5.99 -7.89 -14.33
C LEU A 29 -5.28 -9.24 -14.54
N ALA A 30 -5.80 -10.32 -13.94
CA ALA A 30 -5.22 -11.66 -13.92
C ALA A 30 -3.70 -11.69 -13.64
N LYS A 31 -3.24 -10.88 -12.67
CA LYS A 31 -1.80 -10.75 -12.34
C LYS A 31 -1.56 -10.45 -10.87
N TRP A 32 -0.34 -10.73 -10.42
CA TRP A 32 0.18 -10.29 -9.12
C TRP A 32 0.49 -8.79 -9.16
N VAL A 33 -0.10 -8.04 -8.24
CA VAL A 33 0.10 -6.59 -8.10
C VAL A 33 0.73 -6.32 -6.75
N GLU A 34 1.77 -5.48 -6.74
CA GLU A 34 2.39 -5.00 -5.52
C GLU A 34 1.42 -4.07 -4.77
N ILE A 35 1.07 -4.43 -3.54
CA ILE A 35 0.17 -3.68 -2.69
C ILE A 35 0.89 -2.90 -1.59
N GLY A 36 2.14 -3.25 -1.28
CA GLY A 36 2.91 -2.55 -0.28
C GLY A 36 4.30 -3.13 -0.07
N ASN A 37 5.06 -2.49 0.82
CA ASN A 37 6.39 -2.90 1.26
C ASN A 37 6.41 -2.93 2.79
N SER A 38 7.21 -3.81 3.37
CA SER A 38 7.37 -3.96 4.80
C SER A 38 8.78 -4.41 5.18
N GLY A 39 9.10 -4.32 6.46
CA GLY A 39 10.35 -4.84 7.01
C GLY A 39 10.48 -4.64 8.50
N MET A 40 11.51 -5.26 9.07
CA MET A 40 11.92 -5.08 10.46
C MET A 40 12.96 -3.98 10.55
N PHE A 41 12.75 -2.93 11.34
CA PHE A 41 13.72 -1.85 11.46
C PHE A 41 15.05 -2.35 12.02
N ARG A 42 16.14 -1.89 11.39
CA ARG A 42 17.50 -2.29 11.75
C ARG A 42 17.90 -1.69 13.11
N PRO A 43 18.69 -2.39 13.94
CA PRO A 43 19.09 -1.89 15.26
C PRO A 43 19.77 -0.52 15.20
N GLU A 44 20.66 -0.27 14.23
CA GLU A 44 21.37 1.00 14.11
C GLU A 44 20.45 2.22 13.90
N MET A 45 19.26 2.03 13.34
CA MET A 45 18.28 3.10 13.21
C MET A 45 17.59 3.36 14.55
N LEU A 46 17.12 2.30 15.21
CA LEU A 46 16.40 2.41 16.49
C LEU A 46 17.31 2.91 17.63
N GLU A 47 18.55 2.42 17.69
CA GLU A 47 19.54 2.81 18.70
C GLU A 47 19.89 4.30 18.60
N SER A 48 19.95 4.86 17.38
CA SER A 48 20.18 6.30 17.18
C SER A 48 19.05 7.19 17.74
N MET A 49 17.84 6.64 17.91
CA MET A 49 16.69 7.33 18.51
C MET A 49 16.63 7.19 20.04
N GLY A 50 17.59 6.48 20.66
CA GLY A 50 17.62 6.21 22.10
C GLY A 50 16.71 5.08 22.56
N LEU A 51 16.28 4.21 21.64
CA LEU A 51 15.42 3.06 21.96
C LEU A 51 16.24 1.88 22.54
N PRO A 52 15.63 1.00 23.36
CA PRO A 52 16.29 -0.18 23.92
C PRO A 52 16.87 -1.11 22.83
N LYS A 53 18.06 -1.70 23.08
CA LYS A 53 18.78 -2.57 22.11
C LYS A 53 18.04 -3.88 21.77
N ASP A 54 17.22 -4.36 22.69
CA ASP A 54 16.38 -5.54 22.55
C ASP A 54 15.03 -5.24 21.89
N LEU A 55 14.70 -3.95 21.68
CA LEU A 55 13.48 -3.57 20.97
C LEU A 55 13.54 -4.04 19.52
N ARG A 56 12.42 -4.58 19.05
CA ARG A 56 12.21 -4.95 17.65
C ARG A 56 10.94 -4.24 17.18
N CYS A 57 11.06 -3.47 16.12
CA CYS A 57 9.96 -2.73 15.53
C CYS A 57 9.78 -3.15 14.08
N LEU A 58 8.54 -3.38 13.68
CA LEU A 58 8.18 -3.75 12.31
C LEU A 58 7.38 -2.61 11.69
N GLY A 59 7.65 -2.32 10.42
CA GLY A 59 6.98 -1.27 9.67
C GLY A 59 6.46 -1.80 8.34
N TRP A 60 5.31 -1.30 7.91
CA TRP A 60 4.78 -1.55 6.57
C TRP A 60 4.12 -0.30 6.03
N GLY A 61 4.13 -0.18 4.71
CA GLY A 61 3.55 0.94 3.98
C GLY A 61 2.89 0.46 2.70
N LEU A 62 1.78 1.10 2.36
CA LEU A 62 1.01 0.86 1.14
C LEU A 62 0.61 2.20 0.54
N SER A 63 0.60 2.27 -0.79
CA SER A 63 0.11 3.43 -1.52
C SER A 63 -1.42 3.47 -1.43
N LEU A 64 -1.98 4.64 -1.16
CA LEU A 64 -3.43 4.85 -1.16
C LEU A 64 -3.97 4.98 -2.59
N GLU A 65 -3.14 5.49 -3.50
CA GLU A 65 -3.50 5.89 -4.83
C GLU A 65 -3.84 4.68 -5.70
N ARG A 66 -3.04 3.61 -5.69
CA ARG A 66 -3.29 2.43 -6.55
C ARG A 66 -4.61 1.73 -6.22
N PRO A 67 -4.92 1.39 -4.95
CA PRO A 67 -6.22 0.78 -4.61
C PRO A 67 -7.40 1.69 -4.94
N THR A 68 -7.23 3.00 -4.77
CA THR A 68 -8.28 3.98 -5.06
C THR A 68 -8.53 4.12 -6.57
N MET A 69 -7.47 4.12 -7.38
CA MET A 69 -7.56 4.09 -8.84
C MET A 69 -8.26 2.83 -9.35
N ILE A 70 -7.96 1.66 -8.77
CA ILE A 70 -8.64 0.40 -9.09
C ILE A 70 -10.13 0.49 -8.72
N LYS A 71 -10.45 0.98 -7.51
CA LYS A 71 -11.83 1.11 -7.01
C LYS A 71 -12.70 1.99 -7.90
N TYR A 72 -12.18 3.14 -8.33
CA TYR A 72 -12.92 4.11 -9.16
C TYR A 72 -12.72 3.93 -10.67
N GLY A 73 -11.99 2.88 -11.10
CA GLY A 73 -11.72 2.64 -12.52
C GLY A 73 -10.89 3.73 -13.21
N VAL A 74 -10.08 4.47 -12.44
CA VAL A 74 -9.28 5.59 -12.93
C VAL A 74 -7.92 5.09 -13.41
N SER A 75 -7.56 5.44 -14.65
CA SER A 75 -6.26 5.04 -15.23
C SER A 75 -5.15 6.08 -15.02
N ASN A 76 -5.51 7.33 -14.70
CA ASN A 76 -4.59 8.44 -14.52
C ASN A 76 -4.73 9.06 -13.12
N ILE A 77 -3.66 9.01 -12.32
CA ILE A 77 -3.62 9.55 -10.95
C ILE A 77 -4.03 11.03 -10.85
N ARG A 78 -3.84 11.82 -11.92
CA ARG A 78 -4.18 13.26 -11.93
C ARG A 78 -5.69 13.52 -11.94
N GLU A 79 -6.48 12.54 -12.34
CA GLU A 79 -7.95 12.59 -12.26
C GLU A 79 -8.44 12.30 -10.84
N LEU A 80 -7.60 11.65 -10.02
CA LEU A 80 -7.90 11.33 -8.63
C LEU A 80 -7.39 12.39 -7.65
N LEU A 81 -6.20 12.95 -7.87
CA LEU A 81 -5.53 13.84 -6.92
C LEU A 81 -4.99 15.12 -7.60
N GLY A 82 -5.29 16.27 -7.02
CA GLY A 82 -4.72 17.57 -7.37
C GLY A 82 -5.75 18.64 -7.70
N HIS A 83 -5.29 19.86 -7.98
CA HIS A 83 -6.14 21.01 -8.27
C HIS A 83 -6.88 20.92 -9.63
N LYS A 84 -6.56 19.91 -10.45
CA LYS A 84 -7.19 19.67 -11.76
C LYS A 84 -8.25 18.55 -11.71
N VAL A 85 -8.52 17.98 -10.54
CA VAL A 85 -9.56 16.97 -10.36
C VAL A 85 -10.91 17.58 -10.70
N SER A 86 -11.73 16.85 -11.45
CA SER A 86 -13.09 17.27 -11.76
C SER A 86 -13.95 17.24 -10.49
N LEU A 87 -14.66 18.34 -10.20
CA LEU A 87 -15.62 18.36 -9.09
C LEU A 87 -16.78 17.39 -9.34
N ASP A 88 -17.22 17.25 -10.59
CA ASP A 88 -18.26 16.29 -10.97
C ASP A 88 -17.84 14.86 -10.61
N PHE A 89 -16.56 14.51 -10.79
CA PHE A 89 -16.04 13.21 -10.39
C PHE A 89 -16.17 13.01 -8.87
N VAL A 90 -15.84 14.02 -8.07
CA VAL A 90 -15.92 13.94 -6.60
C VAL A 90 -17.37 13.85 -6.12
N GLU A 91 -18.29 14.59 -6.74
CA GLU A 91 -19.70 14.64 -6.35
C GLU A 91 -20.48 13.39 -6.75
N THR A 92 -20.16 12.80 -7.91
CA THR A 92 -20.91 11.65 -8.44
C THR A 92 -20.42 10.30 -7.94
N ASN A 93 -19.15 10.18 -7.53
CA ASN A 93 -18.61 8.92 -7.07
C ASN A 93 -19.00 8.62 -5.61
N PRO A 94 -19.33 7.35 -5.28
CA PRO A 94 -19.65 6.97 -3.92
C PRO A 94 -18.44 7.13 -3.01
N ALA A 95 -18.70 7.46 -1.74
CA ALA A 95 -17.66 7.54 -0.73
C ALA A 95 -16.97 6.17 -0.56
N ALA A 96 -15.64 6.15 -0.52
CA ALA A 96 -14.91 4.91 -0.27
C ALA A 96 -15.14 4.43 1.17
N ARG A 97 -15.79 3.29 1.34
CA ARG A 97 -16.01 2.66 2.64
C ARG A 97 -15.25 1.34 2.81
N LEU A 98 -15.04 0.95 4.07
CA LEU A 98 -14.22 -0.20 4.47
C LEU A 98 -14.94 -1.56 4.34
N ASP A 99 -16.26 -1.53 4.25
CA ASP A 99 -17.15 -2.68 4.06
C ASP A 99 -17.22 -3.18 2.61
N GLU A 100 -16.67 -2.43 1.65
CA GLU A 100 -16.61 -2.80 0.24
C GLU A 100 -15.31 -3.55 -0.10
N GLU A 101 -15.40 -4.69 -0.80
CA GLU A 101 -14.22 -5.42 -1.30
C GLU A 101 -13.58 -4.66 -2.48
N ILE A 102 -12.31 -4.27 -2.36
CA ILE A 102 -11.59 -3.44 -3.35
C ILE A 102 -10.90 -4.29 -4.45
N PHE A 103 -10.64 -5.57 -4.17
CA PHE A 103 -9.80 -6.45 -5.01
C PHE A 103 -10.58 -7.59 -5.70
N VAL A 104 -11.85 -7.36 -6.04
CA VAL A 104 -12.70 -8.34 -6.75
C VAL A 104 -12.45 -8.31 -8.25
#